data_AF-A0A353F4A4-F1
#
_entry.id   AF-A0A353F4A4-F1
#
_cell.length_a   1.000
_cell.length_b   1.000
_cell.length_c   1.000
_cell.angle_alpha   90.00
_cell.angle_beta   90.00
_cell.angle_gamma   90.00
#
_symmetry.space_group_name_H-M   'P 1'
#
loop_
_entity.id
_entity.type
_entity.pdbx_description
1 polymer ?
#
loop_
_entity_poly.entity_id
_entity_poly.type
_entity_poly.pdbx_seq_one_letter_code
_entity_poly.pdbx_strand_id
1 'polypeptide(L)'
;MSSLIQNTFKTVPKNIMKTQQIHSKSTRRKFLTQATSSAFGFTFIPAYLTSARAQNNPQRPPSQRINLGCIGAGGRGSGVVSGICRKGNALPVAICDVDHNRAAGIIKGNPKAKLFHDFREMFDKMSGDIDAVSVATPDHTHFTAAIQAMSLGKHVYVEKPLTHTFEEAAILMRGEKKFKVVTQMGNQGHTSGGSEQFKRMLAGGVVNDVVKVEAWKSSSLWFMDKKKRIKGYPEAQPIPESLKSWDLWCGPQEMKEFSSMFHPFDWRGFHLYGGGMFGDWGCHIIDFIHHYLDLGLPTKISPKALGDYNKISFPLSSHIELDFPSRGKNKPAVHVVWKAGGDHASSIDEKYLGGKKAPGLGGAGTLLHREQEDYLVHRNSHSGSSKLISANKHDDLKEALNNKGPGNDHMESFTQACMGRGKTESPFSVSGTLTQVLNLGMIAEYLNTDLKFDRKTQKFIGNKVANTLLSGPAPRKEWADHYKLA
;
A
#
# COMPACT_ATOMS: atom_id res chain seq x y z
N MET A 1 70.66 -39.06 -38.08
CA MET A 1 71.26 -38.36 -36.92
C MET A 1 70.14 -37.70 -36.14
N SER A 2 70.04 -38.09 -34.87
CA SER A 2 69.31 -37.58 -33.70
C SER A 2 68.22 -36.50 -33.83
N SER A 3 67.11 -36.49 -33.08
CA SER A 3 66.43 -37.46 -32.20
C SER A 3 65.18 -36.78 -31.56
N LEU A 4 64.06 -37.53 -31.50
CA LEU A 4 63.03 -37.61 -30.42
C LEU A 4 62.22 -36.34 -30.07
N ILE A 5 60.91 -36.18 -30.31
CA ILE A 5 59.68 -37.01 -30.16
C ILE A 5 59.25 -37.29 -28.70
N GLN A 6 58.14 -36.63 -28.34
CA GLN A 6 57.21 -36.86 -27.23
C GLN A 6 56.52 -38.23 -27.36
N ASN A 7 56.17 -38.90 -26.24
CA ASN A 7 54.76 -39.17 -25.88
C ASN A 7 54.53 -40.08 -24.65
N THR A 8 53.69 -39.55 -23.74
CA THR A 8 52.49 -40.12 -23.09
C THR A 8 52.40 -41.56 -22.51
N PHE A 9 52.06 -41.57 -21.20
CA PHE A 9 51.10 -42.39 -20.41
C PHE A 9 51.12 -43.93 -20.39
N LYS A 10 51.27 -44.54 -19.18
CA LYS A 10 50.16 -45.15 -18.36
C LYS A 10 50.64 -45.96 -17.11
N THR A 11 50.08 -45.58 -15.94
CA THR A 11 49.54 -46.35 -14.77
C THR A 11 50.34 -47.45 -14.02
N VAL A 12 50.68 -47.36 -12.70
CA VAL A 12 49.92 -47.62 -11.40
C VAL A 12 50.42 -48.92 -10.71
N PRO A 13 50.35 -49.22 -9.37
CA PRO A 13 50.32 -48.44 -8.09
C PRO A 13 51.30 -48.96 -6.98
N LYS A 14 51.39 -48.26 -5.82
CA LYS A 14 51.10 -48.84 -4.47
C LYS A 14 51.23 -47.84 -3.29
N ASN A 15 50.22 -47.93 -2.42
CA ASN A 15 50.19 -47.76 -0.96
C ASN A 15 50.15 -46.37 -0.27
N ILE A 16 48.93 -46.06 0.20
CA ILE A 16 48.50 -45.87 1.61
C ILE A 16 49.33 -44.92 2.48
N MET A 17 48.76 -43.73 2.73
CA MET A 17 48.68 -43.16 4.07
C MET A 17 47.33 -42.45 4.24
N LYS A 18 46.62 -42.81 5.31
CA LYS A 18 45.32 -42.25 5.71
C LYS A 18 45.53 -40.85 6.28
N THR A 19 44.98 -39.83 5.63
CA THR A 19 44.82 -38.50 6.23
C THR A 19 43.35 -38.32 6.58
N GLN A 20 43.08 -38.19 7.88
CA GLN A 20 41.76 -37.86 8.42
C GLN A 20 41.33 -36.48 7.88
N GLN A 21 40.31 -36.44 7.03
CA GLN A 21 39.56 -35.21 6.77
C GLN A 21 38.63 -34.95 7.96
N ILE A 22 38.97 -33.94 8.76
CA ILE A 22 38.05 -33.33 9.70
C ILE A 22 36.97 -32.63 8.86
N HIS A 23 35.77 -33.21 8.81
CA HIS A 23 34.58 -32.52 8.35
C HIS A 23 34.32 -31.30 9.25
N SER A 24 34.79 -30.13 8.85
CA SER A 24 34.31 -28.89 9.45
C SER A 24 32.83 -28.74 9.08
N LYS A 25 31.97 -28.86 10.08
CA LYS A 25 30.53 -28.59 9.96
C LYS A 25 30.38 -27.17 9.42
N SER A 26 29.90 -27.06 8.18
CA SER A 26 29.32 -25.82 7.67
C SER A 26 28.25 -25.37 8.65
N THR A 27 28.60 -24.39 9.48
CA THR A 27 27.72 -23.89 10.51
C THR A 27 26.62 -23.10 9.81
N ARG A 28 25.37 -23.35 10.24
CA ARG A 28 24.11 -22.66 9.89
C ARG A 28 24.14 -21.12 9.99
N ARG A 29 25.30 -20.53 10.23
CA ARG A 29 25.58 -19.13 10.55
C ARG A 29 26.08 -18.31 9.33
N LYS A 30 26.40 -18.94 8.19
CA LYS A 30 26.70 -18.21 6.92
C LYS A 30 25.48 -17.97 6.02
N PHE A 31 24.35 -18.63 6.26
CA PHE A 31 23.10 -18.38 5.49
C PHE A 31 22.32 -17.15 5.99
N LEU A 32 22.65 -16.63 7.17
CA LEU A 32 22.01 -15.44 7.77
C LEU A 32 22.70 -14.12 7.41
N THR A 33 23.89 -14.15 6.80
CA THR A 33 24.69 -12.95 6.55
C THR A 33 24.59 -12.40 5.12
N GLN A 34 23.77 -13.03 4.27
CA GLN A 34 23.57 -12.63 2.87
C GLN A 34 22.13 -12.16 2.56
N ALA A 35 21.40 -11.74 3.61
CA ALA A 35 20.05 -11.22 3.55
C ALA A 35 19.90 -9.83 4.22
N THR A 36 20.98 -9.03 4.25
CA THR A 36 21.03 -7.73 4.97
C THR A 36 21.07 -6.52 4.05
N SER A 37 20.30 -6.54 2.96
CA SER A 37 20.05 -5.34 2.15
C SER A 37 18.68 -5.32 1.48
N SER A 38 17.62 -5.73 2.20
CA SER A 38 16.22 -5.30 1.97
C SER A 38 15.25 -6.12 2.83
N ALA A 39 15.04 -5.76 4.10
CA ALA A 39 13.88 -6.23 4.87
C ALA A 39 13.70 -5.40 6.15
N PHE A 40 12.66 -4.57 6.18
CA PHE A 40 12.02 -4.23 7.45
C PHE A 40 11.54 -5.54 8.09
N GLY A 41 11.95 -5.79 9.32
CA GLY A 41 11.74 -7.06 10.00
C GLY A 41 10.27 -7.41 10.23
N PHE A 42 9.74 -8.29 9.38
CA PHE A 42 8.67 -9.21 9.74
C PHE A 42 9.32 -10.55 10.06
N THR A 43 9.02 -11.13 11.22
CA THR A 43 9.28 -12.56 11.44
C THR A 43 8.42 -13.34 10.44
N PHE A 44 9.04 -13.82 9.35
CA PHE A 44 8.39 -14.64 8.34
C PHE A 44 8.06 -16.02 8.92
N ILE A 45 6.95 -16.13 9.66
CA ILE A 45 6.20 -17.39 9.60
C ILE A 45 5.61 -17.40 8.18
N PRO A 46 5.86 -18.43 7.36
CA PRO A 46 5.24 -18.54 6.06
C PRO A 46 3.72 -18.31 6.17
N ALA A 47 3.21 -17.31 5.45
CA ALA A 47 1.88 -16.75 5.64
C ALA A 47 0.79 -17.85 5.68
N TYR A 48 0.90 -18.84 4.79
CA TYR A 48 0.02 -20.02 4.72
C TYR A 48 -0.05 -20.89 5.98
N LEU A 49 1.00 -20.94 6.80
CA LEU A 49 1.00 -21.72 8.05
C LEU A 49 0.10 -21.06 9.11
N THR A 50 -0.11 -19.76 9.04
CA THR A 50 -0.96 -19.05 10.00
C THR A 50 -2.45 -19.25 9.71
N SER A 51 -2.85 -19.22 8.43
CA SER A 51 -4.23 -19.55 8.03
C SER A 51 -4.55 -21.02 8.22
N ALA A 52 -3.62 -21.94 7.92
CA ALA A 52 -3.77 -23.36 8.22
C ALA A 52 -3.95 -23.62 9.73
N ARG A 53 -3.21 -22.90 10.59
CA ARG A 53 -3.37 -22.97 12.05
C ARG A 53 -4.71 -22.42 12.54
N ALA A 54 -5.31 -21.46 11.83
CA ALA A 54 -6.64 -20.98 12.16
C ALA A 54 -7.65 -22.12 12.15
N GLN A 55 -7.61 -23.00 11.13
CA GLN A 55 -8.53 -24.15 11.02
C GLN A 55 -8.52 -25.03 12.28
N ASN A 56 -7.34 -25.29 12.82
CA ASN A 56 -7.14 -26.20 13.94
C ASN A 56 -7.09 -25.51 15.32
N ASN A 57 -7.49 -24.23 15.43
CA ASN A 57 -7.47 -23.54 16.72
C ASN A 57 -8.59 -24.08 17.64
N PRO A 58 -8.28 -24.83 18.72
CA PRO A 58 -9.32 -25.43 19.56
C PRO A 58 -10.06 -24.40 20.42
N GLN A 59 -9.56 -23.16 20.51
CA GLN A 59 -10.07 -22.13 21.41
C GLN A 59 -11.23 -21.31 20.85
N ARG A 60 -11.61 -21.48 19.57
CA ARG A 60 -12.73 -20.75 18.96
C ARG A 60 -13.63 -21.68 18.16
N PRO A 61 -14.90 -21.89 18.53
CA PRO A 61 -15.80 -22.68 17.70
C PRO A 61 -16.12 -21.96 16.37
N PRO A 62 -16.56 -22.68 15.32
CA PRO A 62 -16.89 -22.08 14.02
C PRO A 62 -17.87 -20.90 14.09
N SER A 63 -18.86 -20.93 15.00
CA SER A 63 -19.85 -19.87 15.20
C SER A 63 -19.28 -18.56 15.76
N GLN A 64 -18.01 -18.54 16.17
CA GLN A 64 -17.32 -17.36 16.70
C GLN A 64 -16.18 -16.90 15.79
N ARG A 65 -16.23 -17.24 14.50
CA ARG A 65 -15.22 -16.91 13.51
C ARG A 65 -15.86 -16.26 12.29
N ILE A 66 -15.10 -15.43 11.61
CA ILE A 66 -15.48 -14.82 10.35
C ILE A 66 -15.18 -15.80 9.21
N ASN A 67 -16.19 -16.17 8.44
CA ASN A 67 -16.02 -16.81 7.15
C ASN A 67 -15.57 -15.77 6.12
N LEU A 68 -14.32 -15.88 5.69
CA LEU A 68 -13.65 -14.89 4.84
C LEU A 68 -13.67 -15.32 3.37
N GLY A 69 -14.19 -14.46 2.51
CA GLY A 69 -13.96 -14.49 1.06
C GLY A 69 -12.67 -13.73 0.70
N CYS A 70 -11.74 -14.37 0.00
CA CYS A 70 -10.44 -13.78 -0.32
C CYS A 70 -10.37 -13.41 -1.81
N ILE A 71 -10.51 -12.13 -2.16
CA ILE A 71 -10.46 -11.62 -3.54
C ILE A 71 -9.06 -11.02 -3.80
N GLY A 72 -8.28 -11.67 -4.67
CA GLY A 72 -6.85 -11.40 -4.83
C GLY A 72 -6.03 -11.95 -3.66
N ALA A 73 -5.59 -13.21 -3.75
CA ALA A 73 -4.93 -13.93 -2.66
C ALA A 73 -3.44 -14.19 -2.92
N GLY A 74 -2.91 -13.78 -4.07
CA GLY A 74 -1.47 -13.75 -4.35
C GLY A 74 -0.74 -12.53 -3.78
N GLY A 75 0.60 -12.55 -3.83
CA GLY A 75 1.43 -11.39 -3.47
C GLY A 75 1.08 -10.77 -2.10
N ARG A 76 0.69 -9.48 -2.08
CA ARG A 76 0.28 -8.78 -0.85
C ARG A 76 -0.97 -9.40 -0.21
N GLY A 77 -1.93 -9.86 -1.02
CA GLY A 77 -3.16 -10.51 -0.56
C GLY A 77 -2.88 -11.70 0.35
N SER A 78 -1.83 -12.48 0.07
CA SER A 78 -1.43 -13.60 0.93
C SER A 78 -1.10 -13.17 2.37
N GLY A 79 -0.43 -12.01 2.52
CA GLY A 79 -0.10 -11.42 3.82
C GLY A 79 -1.34 -10.88 4.54
N VAL A 80 -2.26 -10.27 3.79
CA VAL A 80 -3.54 -9.75 4.31
C VAL A 80 -4.41 -10.89 4.84
N VAL A 81 -4.66 -11.91 4.01
CA VAL A 81 -5.47 -13.08 4.39
C VAL A 81 -4.89 -13.74 5.64
N SER A 82 -3.57 -13.94 5.66
CA SER A 82 -2.88 -14.55 6.80
C SER A 82 -2.96 -13.70 8.07
N GLY A 83 -2.85 -12.37 7.94
CA GLY A 83 -3.01 -11.42 9.04
C GLY A 83 -4.43 -11.43 9.62
N ILE A 84 -5.46 -11.42 8.76
CA ILE A 84 -6.88 -11.48 9.16
C ILE A 84 -7.21 -12.82 9.84
N CYS A 85 -6.69 -13.93 9.30
CA CYS A 85 -6.91 -15.26 9.87
C CYS A 85 -6.10 -15.53 11.14
N ARG A 86 -5.17 -14.64 11.49
CA ARG A 86 -4.33 -14.77 12.67
C ARG A 86 -5.18 -14.90 13.92
N LYS A 87 -4.69 -15.67 14.90
CA LYS A 87 -5.40 -16.01 16.15
C LYS A 87 -6.72 -16.78 15.92
N GLY A 88 -7.00 -17.25 14.71
CA GLY A 88 -8.25 -17.94 14.38
C GLY A 88 -9.48 -17.04 14.45
N ASN A 89 -9.33 -15.72 14.26
CA ASN A 89 -10.45 -14.79 14.16
C ASN A 89 -11.28 -15.01 12.87
N ALA A 90 -10.64 -15.49 11.82
CA ALA A 90 -11.25 -15.72 10.51
C ALA A 90 -10.76 -17.02 9.87
N LEU A 91 -11.52 -17.52 8.91
CA LEU A 91 -11.24 -18.71 8.13
C LEU A 91 -11.55 -18.44 6.65
N PRO A 92 -10.60 -18.66 5.71
CA PRO A 92 -10.90 -18.59 4.29
C PRO A 92 -11.88 -19.70 3.89
N VAL A 93 -13.06 -19.32 3.39
CA VAL A 93 -14.08 -20.26 2.86
C VAL A 93 -14.19 -20.20 1.34
N ALA A 94 -13.77 -19.08 0.75
CA ALA A 94 -13.71 -18.88 -0.69
C ALA A 94 -12.42 -18.13 -1.06
N ILE A 95 -11.76 -18.54 -2.14
CA ILE A 95 -10.57 -17.88 -2.68
C ILE A 95 -10.85 -17.54 -4.15
N CYS A 96 -10.84 -16.25 -4.47
CA CYS A 96 -11.05 -15.72 -5.80
C CYS A 96 -9.76 -15.07 -6.32
N ASP A 97 -9.15 -15.65 -7.35
CA ASP A 97 -7.98 -15.09 -8.01
C ASP A 97 -7.98 -15.51 -9.49
N VAL A 98 -7.70 -14.58 -10.40
CA VAL A 98 -7.62 -14.88 -11.84
C VAL A 98 -6.40 -15.75 -12.18
N ASP A 99 -5.42 -15.82 -11.28
CA ASP A 99 -4.21 -16.64 -11.39
C ASP A 99 -3.97 -17.41 -10.07
N HIS A 100 -4.59 -18.59 -9.94
CA HIS A 100 -4.48 -19.42 -8.73
C HIS A 100 -3.05 -19.85 -8.40
N ASN A 101 -2.13 -19.88 -9.38
CA ASN A 101 -0.73 -20.18 -9.10
C ASN A 101 -0.11 -19.13 -8.16
N ARG A 102 -0.56 -17.88 -8.25
CA ARG A 102 -0.14 -16.82 -7.33
C ARG A 102 -0.71 -16.98 -5.92
N ALA A 103 -1.91 -17.54 -5.82
CA ALA A 103 -2.60 -17.82 -4.56
C ALA A 103 -2.27 -19.20 -3.95
N ALA A 104 -1.39 -20.00 -4.59
CA ALA A 104 -1.14 -21.40 -4.26
C ALA A 104 -0.81 -21.64 -2.78
N GLY A 105 -0.07 -20.72 -2.14
CA GLY A 105 0.22 -20.81 -0.70
C GLY A 105 -1.04 -20.76 0.16
N ILE A 106 -1.95 -19.82 -0.11
CA ILE A 106 -3.22 -19.69 0.63
C ILE A 106 -4.14 -20.86 0.33
N ILE A 107 -4.22 -21.32 -0.92
CA ILE A 107 -5.00 -22.49 -1.33
C ILE A 107 -4.52 -23.74 -0.58
N LYS A 108 -3.21 -24.01 -0.60
CA LYS A 108 -2.60 -25.15 0.11
C LYS A 108 -2.87 -25.11 1.61
N GLY A 109 -2.86 -23.92 2.21
CA GLY A 109 -3.17 -23.73 3.64
C GLY A 109 -4.66 -23.89 3.97
N ASN A 110 -5.55 -23.83 2.97
CA ASN A 110 -7.00 -23.83 3.13
C ASN A 110 -7.68 -24.75 2.11
N PRO A 111 -7.41 -26.08 2.14
CA PRO A 111 -7.84 -27.01 1.10
C PRO A 111 -9.37 -27.19 1.00
N LYS A 112 -10.12 -26.71 1.99
CA LYS A 112 -11.59 -26.74 2.00
C LYS A 112 -12.23 -25.48 1.39
N ALA A 113 -11.44 -24.41 1.16
CA ALA A 113 -11.96 -23.20 0.56
C ALA A 113 -12.33 -23.46 -0.91
N LYS A 114 -13.50 -23.01 -1.35
CA LYS A 114 -13.90 -23.12 -2.75
C LYS A 114 -13.12 -22.09 -3.58
N LEU A 115 -12.74 -22.47 -4.81
CA LEU A 115 -11.92 -21.63 -5.68
C LEU A 115 -12.78 -20.99 -6.77
N PHE A 116 -12.51 -19.71 -7.04
CA PHE A 116 -13.18 -18.92 -8.06
C PHE A 116 -12.15 -18.08 -8.84
N HIS A 117 -12.49 -17.71 -10.07
CA HIS A 117 -11.74 -16.72 -10.85
C HIS A 117 -12.47 -15.37 -10.89
N ASP A 118 -13.79 -15.38 -10.70
CA ASP A 118 -14.65 -14.20 -10.68
C ASP A 118 -15.34 -14.07 -9.32
N PHE A 119 -15.25 -12.89 -8.70
CA PHE A 119 -15.89 -12.63 -7.42
C PHE A 119 -17.41 -12.53 -7.53
N ARG A 120 -17.93 -12.18 -8.71
CA ARG A 120 -19.38 -12.14 -8.99
C ARG A 120 -19.96 -13.55 -8.85
N GLU A 121 -19.33 -14.52 -9.51
CA GLU A 121 -19.70 -15.94 -9.36
C GLU A 121 -19.51 -16.46 -7.92
N MET A 122 -18.45 -16.03 -7.24
CA MET A 122 -18.23 -16.38 -5.84
C MET A 122 -19.41 -15.92 -4.98
N PHE A 123 -19.88 -14.68 -5.17
CA PHE A 123 -21.02 -14.17 -4.44
C PHE A 123 -22.33 -14.85 -4.83
N ASP A 124 -22.56 -15.13 -6.11
CA ASP A 124 -23.75 -15.85 -6.58
C ASP A 124 -23.86 -17.24 -5.91
N LYS A 125 -22.73 -17.93 -5.73
CA LYS A 125 -22.69 -19.30 -5.19
C LYS A 125 -22.52 -19.38 -3.67
N MET A 126 -21.94 -18.36 -3.04
CA MET A 126 -21.49 -18.43 -1.65
C MET A 126 -21.74 -17.17 -0.81
N SER A 127 -22.51 -16.19 -1.28
CA SER A 127 -22.81 -15.00 -0.48
C SER A 127 -23.43 -15.35 0.88
N GLY A 128 -24.25 -16.40 0.98
CA GLY A 128 -24.79 -16.88 2.26
C GLY A 128 -23.76 -17.43 3.24
N ASP A 129 -22.59 -17.88 2.75
CA ASP A 129 -21.54 -18.52 3.55
C ASP A 129 -20.40 -17.55 3.93
N ILE A 130 -20.43 -16.31 3.43
CA ILE A 130 -19.37 -15.30 3.61
C ILE A 130 -19.86 -14.21 4.56
N ASP A 131 -19.06 -13.89 5.59
CA ASP A 131 -19.33 -12.79 6.53
C ASP A 131 -18.58 -11.52 6.14
N ALA A 132 -17.34 -11.69 5.69
CA ALA A 132 -16.45 -10.60 5.31
C ALA A 132 -15.61 -10.97 4.09
N VAL A 133 -15.08 -9.95 3.41
CA VAL A 133 -14.12 -10.14 2.33
C VAL A 133 -12.84 -9.35 2.54
N SER A 134 -11.73 -9.90 2.06
CA SER A 134 -10.49 -9.14 1.82
C SER A 134 -10.31 -8.93 0.32
N VAL A 135 -10.08 -7.70 -0.11
CA VAL A 135 -9.80 -7.30 -1.50
C VAL A 135 -8.36 -6.82 -1.58
N ALA A 136 -7.52 -7.53 -2.33
CA ALA A 136 -6.11 -7.19 -2.54
C ALA A 136 -5.69 -7.45 -4.00
N THR A 137 -6.56 -7.08 -4.92
CA THR A 137 -6.35 -7.11 -6.38
C THR A 137 -5.54 -5.88 -6.82
N PRO A 138 -5.32 -5.64 -8.13
CA PRO A 138 -4.81 -4.36 -8.61
C PRO A 138 -5.76 -3.19 -8.34
N ASP A 139 -5.20 -1.97 -8.19
CA ASP A 139 -5.92 -0.75 -7.74
C ASP A 139 -7.24 -0.52 -8.50
N HIS A 140 -7.21 -0.69 -9.82
CA HIS A 140 -8.34 -0.45 -10.72
C HIS A 140 -9.52 -1.42 -10.57
N THR A 141 -9.40 -2.48 -9.78
CA THR A 141 -10.47 -3.45 -9.50
C THR A 141 -10.94 -3.44 -8.05
N HIS A 142 -10.29 -2.67 -7.17
CA HIS A 142 -10.67 -2.58 -5.76
C HIS A 142 -12.13 -2.17 -5.58
N PHE A 143 -12.54 -1.12 -6.31
CA PHE A 143 -13.86 -0.52 -6.19
C PHE A 143 -14.99 -1.51 -6.44
N THR A 144 -14.97 -2.20 -7.60
CA THR A 144 -16.08 -3.07 -8.03
C THR A 144 -16.28 -4.25 -7.08
N ALA A 145 -15.19 -4.88 -6.65
CA ALA A 145 -15.23 -5.96 -5.66
C ALA A 145 -15.74 -5.47 -4.29
N ALA A 146 -15.24 -4.31 -3.83
CA ALA A 146 -15.64 -3.75 -2.54
C ALA A 146 -17.13 -3.37 -2.51
N ILE A 147 -17.61 -2.61 -3.50
CA ILE A 147 -18.99 -2.12 -3.48
C ILE A 147 -20.00 -3.25 -3.66
N GLN A 148 -19.69 -4.28 -4.45
CA GLN A 148 -20.55 -5.46 -4.55
C GLN A 148 -20.65 -6.18 -3.21
N ALA A 149 -19.53 -6.43 -2.54
CA ALA A 149 -19.51 -7.06 -1.23
C ALA A 149 -20.32 -6.27 -0.19
N MET A 150 -20.15 -4.95 -0.15
CA MET A 150 -20.91 -4.08 0.75
C MET A 150 -22.42 -4.15 0.46
N SER A 151 -22.81 -4.16 -0.82
CA SER A 151 -24.22 -4.25 -1.21
C SER A 151 -24.90 -5.56 -0.79
N LEU A 152 -24.10 -6.62 -0.59
CA LEU A 152 -24.53 -7.92 -0.09
C LEU A 152 -24.43 -8.04 1.44
N GLY A 153 -24.21 -6.92 2.14
CA GLY A 153 -24.11 -6.86 3.60
C GLY A 153 -22.79 -7.43 4.17
N LYS A 154 -21.74 -7.57 3.35
CA LYS A 154 -20.47 -8.16 3.78
C LYS A 154 -19.54 -7.09 4.34
N HIS A 155 -18.82 -7.40 5.41
CA HIS A 155 -17.75 -6.54 5.90
C HIS A 155 -16.58 -6.56 4.93
N VAL A 156 -15.87 -5.44 4.76
CA VAL A 156 -14.90 -5.27 3.67
C VAL A 156 -13.57 -4.72 4.17
N TYR A 157 -12.50 -5.47 3.94
CA TYR A 157 -11.13 -4.99 4.01
C TYR A 157 -10.59 -4.81 2.59
N VAL A 158 -10.03 -3.65 2.24
CA VAL A 158 -9.45 -3.36 0.92
C VAL A 158 -8.00 -2.91 1.09
N GLU A 159 -7.06 -3.49 0.36
CA GLU A 159 -5.69 -2.96 0.33
C GLU A 159 -5.63 -1.56 -0.27
N LYS A 160 -4.58 -0.82 0.07
CA LYS A 160 -4.36 0.54 -0.40
C LYS A 160 -3.85 0.57 -1.86
N PRO A 161 -4.04 1.68 -2.60
CA PRO A 161 -5.00 2.76 -2.34
C PRO A 161 -6.46 2.24 -2.43
N LEU A 162 -7.41 2.93 -1.80
CA LEU A 162 -8.78 2.41 -1.68
C LEU A 162 -9.46 2.21 -3.05
N THR A 163 -9.25 3.16 -3.97
CA THR A 163 -9.87 3.20 -5.31
C THR A 163 -8.92 3.81 -6.32
N HIS A 164 -9.26 3.67 -7.61
CA HIS A 164 -8.45 4.20 -8.72
C HIS A 164 -8.94 5.57 -9.21
N THR A 165 -10.16 5.97 -8.83
CA THR A 165 -10.69 7.31 -9.13
C THR A 165 -11.24 8.03 -7.89
N PHE A 166 -11.46 9.35 -8.04
CA PHE A 166 -12.02 10.21 -6.99
C PHE A 166 -13.50 9.87 -6.71
N GLU A 167 -14.30 9.63 -7.76
CA GLU A 167 -15.73 9.32 -7.62
C GLU A 167 -15.95 7.93 -7.00
N GLU A 168 -15.13 6.94 -7.34
CA GLU A 168 -15.20 5.62 -6.70
C GLU A 168 -15.03 5.70 -5.18
N ALA A 169 -14.08 6.51 -4.70
CA ALA A 169 -13.91 6.75 -3.27
C ALA A 169 -15.16 7.40 -2.66
N ALA A 170 -15.78 8.36 -3.38
CA ALA A 170 -17.03 8.99 -2.95
C ALA A 170 -18.19 7.97 -2.85
N ILE A 171 -18.31 7.07 -3.84
CA ILE A 171 -19.30 5.99 -3.85
C ILE A 171 -19.08 5.05 -2.66
N LEU A 172 -17.83 4.61 -2.37
CA LEU A 172 -17.56 3.74 -1.23
C LEU A 172 -17.87 4.42 0.12
N MET A 173 -17.58 5.72 0.26
CA MET A 173 -17.96 6.48 1.46
C MET A 173 -19.50 6.59 1.62
N ARG A 174 -20.24 6.72 0.52
CA ARG A 174 -21.72 6.64 0.55
C ARG A 174 -22.19 5.23 0.91
N GLY A 175 -21.55 4.22 0.32
CA GLY A 175 -21.83 2.80 0.56
C GLY A 175 -21.65 2.42 2.02
N GLU A 176 -20.59 2.92 2.68
CA GLU A 176 -20.34 2.66 4.10
C GLU A 176 -21.53 3.09 4.96
N LYS A 177 -22.05 4.30 4.71
CA LYS A 177 -23.23 4.84 5.42
C LYS A 177 -24.51 4.07 5.10
N LYS A 178 -24.68 3.68 3.84
CA LYS A 178 -25.88 3.00 3.32
C LYS A 178 -26.00 1.57 3.83
N PHE A 179 -24.95 0.78 3.67
CA PHE A 179 -24.97 -0.66 3.93
C PHE A 179 -24.61 -1.01 5.39
N LYS A 180 -24.05 -0.06 6.14
CA LYS A 180 -23.75 -0.21 7.58
C LYS A 180 -22.86 -1.41 7.91
N VAL A 181 -21.97 -1.74 6.98
CA VAL A 181 -20.96 -2.79 7.15
C VAL A 181 -19.66 -2.20 7.69
N VAL A 182 -18.88 -3.00 8.41
CA VAL A 182 -17.52 -2.65 8.81
C VAL A 182 -16.65 -2.54 7.56
N THR A 183 -15.94 -1.42 7.43
CA THR A 183 -14.98 -1.18 6.35
C THR A 183 -13.59 -0.86 6.90
N GLN A 184 -12.54 -1.25 6.18
CA GLN A 184 -11.17 -0.86 6.51
C GLN A 184 -10.25 -0.87 5.28
N MET A 185 -9.47 0.19 5.08
CA MET A 185 -8.36 0.19 4.11
C MET A 185 -7.08 -0.39 4.73
N GLY A 186 -6.20 -1.00 3.93
CA GLY A 186 -4.93 -1.60 4.34
C GLY A 186 -3.77 -0.63 4.59
N ASN A 187 -3.99 0.50 5.25
CA ASN A 187 -2.94 1.42 5.73
C ASN A 187 -2.59 1.12 7.20
N GLN A 188 -1.73 0.12 7.43
CA GLN A 188 -1.47 -0.47 8.77
C GLN A 188 -0.87 0.50 9.80
N GLY A 189 -0.43 1.68 9.37
CA GLY A 189 0.09 2.69 10.28
C GLY A 189 -0.97 3.22 11.26
N HIS A 190 -2.25 3.25 10.88
CA HIS A 190 -3.36 3.75 11.70
C HIS A 190 -3.61 2.98 13.00
N THR A 191 -3.11 1.75 13.09
CA THR A 191 -3.19 0.92 14.28
C THR A 191 -1.79 0.56 14.76
N SER A 192 -0.95 1.57 14.99
CA SER A 192 0.44 1.39 15.42
C SER A 192 0.80 2.22 16.64
N GLY A 193 1.91 1.91 17.30
CA GLY A 193 2.39 2.76 18.39
C GLY A 193 2.68 4.19 17.92
N GLY A 194 3.08 4.36 16.66
CA GLY A 194 3.26 5.68 16.05
C GLY A 194 1.95 6.48 15.96
N SER A 195 0.81 5.82 15.71
CA SER A 195 -0.50 6.50 15.70
C SER A 195 -0.91 7.00 17.08
N GLU A 196 -0.74 6.17 18.11
CA GLU A 196 -1.04 6.57 19.50
C GLU A 196 -0.10 7.68 19.99
N GLN A 197 1.17 7.63 19.60
CA GLN A 197 2.11 8.72 19.83
C GLN A 197 1.66 10.01 19.14
N PHE A 198 1.24 9.96 17.87
CA PHE A 198 0.81 11.17 17.14
C PHE A 198 -0.45 11.80 17.74
N LYS A 199 -1.41 10.97 18.20
CA LYS A 199 -2.59 11.45 18.96
C LYS A 199 -2.17 12.20 20.24
N ARG A 200 -1.17 11.72 20.96
CA ARG A 200 -0.60 12.39 22.15
C ARG A 200 0.12 13.69 21.79
N MET A 201 0.90 13.69 20.71
CA MET A 201 1.54 14.90 20.19
C MET A 201 0.52 15.99 19.84
N LEU A 202 -0.60 15.61 19.21
CA LEU A 202 -1.70 16.53 18.93
C LEU A 202 -2.33 17.08 20.22
N ALA A 203 -2.65 16.20 21.18
CA ALA A 203 -3.21 16.61 22.48
C ALA A 203 -2.26 17.52 23.28
N GLY A 204 -0.95 17.27 23.19
CA GLY A 204 0.11 18.07 23.81
C GLY A 204 0.51 19.33 23.03
N GLY A 205 -0.12 19.62 21.89
CA GLY A 205 0.14 20.83 21.11
C GLY A 205 1.37 20.80 20.21
N VAL A 206 2.08 19.68 20.11
CA VAL A 206 3.36 19.53 19.41
C VAL A 206 3.25 19.76 17.89
N VAL A 207 2.07 19.54 17.32
CA VAL A 207 1.83 19.59 15.86
C VAL A 207 0.68 20.53 15.46
N ASN A 208 0.21 21.38 16.38
CA ASN A 208 -1.00 22.22 16.17
C ASN A 208 -0.78 23.39 15.20
N ASP A 209 0.44 23.88 15.10
CA ASP A 209 0.87 25.01 14.27
C ASP A 209 1.72 24.58 13.08
N VAL A 210 1.57 23.33 12.63
CA VAL A 210 2.23 22.85 11.41
C VAL A 210 1.68 23.61 10.20
N VAL A 211 2.55 24.29 9.47
CA VAL A 211 2.22 25.13 8.29
C VAL A 211 2.78 24.58 6.99
N LYS A 212 3.79 23.71 7.06
CA LYS A 212 4.36 23.04 5.88
C LYS A 212 4.71 21.59 6.20
N VAL A 213 4.50 20.71 5.24
CA VAL A 213 4.92 19.31 5.30
C VAL A 213 5.70 18.96 4.05
N GLU A 214 6.93 18.47 4.21
CA GLU A 214 7.67 17.81 3.14
C GLU A 214 7.47 16.31 3.26
N ALA A 215 7.08 15.65 2.18
CA ALA A 215 6.85 14.22 2.10
C ALA A 215 7.65 13.65 0.93
N TRP A 216 8.33 12.52 1.12
CA TRP A 216 9.20 11.99 0.08
C TRP A 216 9.25 10.48 -0.02
N LYS A 217 9.64 10.00 -1.21
CA LYS A 217 9.93 8.61 -1.48
C LYS A 217 11.06 8.42 -2.51
N SER A 218 12.06 7.62 -2.16
CA SER A 218 13.14 7.22 -3.06
C SER A 218 12.64 6.36 -4.22
N SER A 219 13.37 6.33 -5.33
CA SER A 219 13.06 5.44 -6.46
C SER A 219 13.03 3.97 -6.05
N SER A 220 11.93 3.27 -6.36
CA SER A 220 11.81 1.82 -6.10
C SER A 220 10.87 1.06 -7.03
N LEU A 221 10.34 1.69 -8.09
CA LEU A 221 9.48 1.04 -9.09
C LEU A 221 10.13 1.10 -10.46
N TRP A 222 9.76 0.18 -11.36
CA TRP A 222 10.41 0.00 -12.66
C TRP A 222 10.41 1.28 -13.50
N PHE A 223 9.32 2.05 -13.47
CA PHE A 223 9.17 3.29 -14.24
C PHE A 223 10.05 4.42 -13.71
N MET A 224 10.65 4.27 -12.52
CA MET A 224 11.63 5.21 -11.94
C MET A 224 13.08 4.85 -12.30
N ASP A 225 13.28 3.85 -13.16
CA ASP A 225 14.57 3.53 -13.77
C ASP A 225 14.63 4.13 -15.17
N LYS A 226 15.60 5.03 -15.40
CA LYS A 226 15.82 5.70 -16.69
C LYS A 226 15.99 4.71 -17.86
N LYS A 227 16.52 3.51 -17.60
CA LYS A 227 16.76 2.48 -18.63
C LYS A 227 15.52 1.68 -19.00
N LYS A 228 14.44 1.77 -18.22
CA LYS A 228 13.20 0.99 -18.40
C LYS A 228 12.02 1.84 -18.87
N ARG A 229 12.28 3.10 -19.25
CA ARG A 229 11.24 4.03 -19.69
C ARG A 229 10.63 3.59 -21.01
N ILE A 230 9.32 3.74 -21.11
CA ILE A 230 8.52 3.37 -22.29
C ILE A 230 7.81 4.60 -22.85
N LYS A 231 7.61 4.62 -24.16
CA LYS A 231 6.86 5.67 -24.88
C LYS A 231 5.51 5.20 -25.41
N GLY A 232 5.27 3.88 -25.38
CA GLY A 232 4.09 3.19 -25.87
C GLY A 232 3.63 2.15 -24.86
N TYR A 233 2.41 1.65 -25.00
CA TYR A 233 2.02 0.42 -24.31
C TYR A 233 2.88 -0.75 -24.80
N PRO A 234 3.22 -1.71 -23.94
CA PRO A 234 4.06 -2.83 -24.31
C PRO A 234 3.40 -3.69 -25.40
N GLU A 235 4.24 -4.37 -26.19
CA GLU A 235 3.79 -5.30 -27.21
C GLU A 235 3.02 -6.47 -26.60
N ALA A 236 2.07 -7.00 -27.38
CA ALA A 236 1.26 -8.14 -27.00
C ALA A 236 2.14 -9.39 -26.79
N GLN A 237 1.83 -10.15 -25.76
CA GLN A 237 2.46 -11.42 -25.42
C GLN A 237 1.40 -12.52 -25.26
N PRO A 238 1.76 -13.80 -25.40
CA PRO A 238 0.86 -14.88 -25.04
C PRO A 238 0.45 -14.80 -23.58
N ILE A 239 -0.85 -14.96 -23.30
CA ILE A 239 -1.38 -15.03 -21.94
C ILE A 239 -0.86 -16.32 -21.28
N PRO A 240 -0.24 -16.26 -20.08
CA PRO A 240 0.20 -17.46 -19.37
C PRO A 240 -0.98 -18.38 -19.05
N GLU A 241 -0.78 -19.69 -19.17
CA GLU A 241 -1.83 -20.70 -18.91
C GLU A 241 -2.43 -20.60 -17.49
N SER A 242 -1.65 -20.08 -16.53
CA SER A 242 -2.07 -19.86 -15.15
C SER A 242 -3.07 -18.72 -14.99
N LEU A 243 -3.02 -17.71 -15.88
CA LEU A 243 -3.90 -16.56 -15.88
C LEU A 243 -5.15 -16.90 -16.70
N LYS A 244 -6.15 -17.49 -16.04
CA LYS A 244 -7.32 -18.05 -16.71
C LYS A 244 -8.24 -17.01 -17.35
N SER A 245 -8.21 -15.77 -16.86
CA SER A 245 -8.99 -14.68 -17.43
C SER A 245 -8.26 -13.34 -17.37
N TRP A 246 -7.71 -12.94 -18.51
CA TRP A 246 -7.17 -11.60 -18.70
C TRP A 246 -8.27 -10.52 -18.67
N ASP A 247 -9.44 -10.86 -19.20
CA ASP A 247 -10.63 -10.00 -19.18
C ASP A 247 -10.99 -9.55 -17.75
N LEU A 248 -11.08 -10.51 -16.83
CA LEU A 248 -11.37 -10.24 -15.42
C LEU A 248 -10.25 -9.48 -14.73
N TRP A 249 -8.99 -9.69 -15.15
CA TRP A 249 -7.86 -8.93 -14.62
C TRP A 249 -7.97 -7.44 -14.97
N CYS A 250 -8.30 -7.11 -16.23
CA CYS A 250 -8.50 -5.72 -16.67
C CYS A 250 -9.71 -5.05 -16.00
N GLY A 251 -10.72 -5.85 -15.64
CA GLY A 251 -11.87 -5.40 -14.87
C GLY A 251 -12.60 -4.22 -15.54
N PRO A 252 -12.93 -3.14 -14.81
CA PRO A 252 -13.72 -2.04 -15.34
C PRO A 252 -12.98 -1.16 -16.36
N GLN A 253 -11.65 -1.26 -16.46
CA GLN A 253 -10.82 -0.42 -17.30
C GLN A 253 -10.77 -0.89 -18.75
N GLU A 254 -10.33 -0.02 -19.66
CA GLU A 254 -10.05 -0.40 -21.06
C GLU A 254 -9.14 -1.63 -21.13
N MET A 255 -9.52 -2.62 -21.95
CA MET A 255 -8.67 -3.79 -22.19
C MET A 255 -7.52 -3.42 -23.13
N LYS A 256 -6.29 -3.62 -22.65
CA LYS A 256 -5.10 -3.72 -23.51
C LYS A 256 -4.76 -5.18 -23.75
N GLU A 257 -4.08 -5.47 -24.85
CA GLU A 257 -3.47 -6.79 -25.07
C GLU A 257 -2.54 -7.16 -23.91
N PHE A 258 -2.47 -8.45 -23.60
CA PHE A 258 -1.68 -8.92 -22.47
C PHE A 258 -0.19 -8.60 -22.65
N SER A 259 0.45 -8.22 -21.55
CA SER A 259 1.90 -8.13 -21.43
C SER A 259 2.32 -8.49 -20.01
N SER A 260 3.46 -9.16 -19.87
CA SER A 260 4.10 -9.44 -18.56
C SER A 260 4.50 -8.19 -17.78
N MET A 261 4.51 -7.00 -18.41
CA MET A 261 4.65 -5.72 -17.69
C MET A 261 3.40 -5.31 -16.91
N PHE A 262 2.22 -5.87 -17.22
CA PHE A 262 1.02 -5.59 -16.45
C PHE A 262 0.93 -6.57 -15.28
N HIS A 263 0.79 -7.86 -15.57
CA HIS A 263 0.68 -8.89 -14.54
C HIS A 263 2.05 -9.53 -14.26
N PRO A 264 2.49 -9.60 -12.99
CA PRO A 264 1.64 -9.46 -11.80
C PRO A 264 1.81 -8.18 -10.98
N PHE A 265 2.81 -7.34 -11.28
CA PHE A 265 3.23 -6.29 -10.34
C PHE A 265 3.43 -4.91 -10.97
N ASP A 266 3.97 -4.88 -12.19
CA ASP A 266 4.43 -3.66 -12.84
C ASP A 266 3.30 -2.77 -13.37
N TRP A 267 2.04 -3.26 -13.35
CA TRP A 267 0.82 -2.47 -13.59
C TRP A 267 0.77 -1.14 -12.82
N ARG A 268 1.41 -1.06 -11.65
CA ARG A 268 1.52 0.17 -10.82
C ARG A 268 2.06 1.39 -11.56
N GLY A 269 2.90 1.14 -12.56
CA GLY A 269 3.53 2.18 -13.35
C GLY A 269 2.65 2.76 -14.44
N PHE A 270 1.50 2.16 -14.74
CA PHE A 270 0.62 2.59 -15.83
C PHE A 270 -0.56 3.38 -15.28
N HIS A 271 -0.83 4.55 -15.85
CA HIS A 271 -1.98 5.38 -15.47
C HIS A 271 -3.31 4.63 -15.60
N LEU A 272 -3.40 3.69 -16.54
CA LEU A 272 -4.58 2.88 -16.80
C LEU A 272 -4.93 1.92 -15.63
N TYR A 273 -3.94 1.36 -14.93
CA TYR A 273 -4.17 0.26 -13.99
C TYR A 273 -3.73 0.53 -12.55
N GLY A 274 -2.86 1.53 -12.32
CA GLY A 274 -2.30 1.82 -11.00
C GLY A 274 -2.27 3.31 -10.68
N GLY A 275 -1.77 3.62 -9.48
CA GLY A 275 -1.65 4.99 -8.96
C GLY A 275 -0.25 5.61 -8.99
N GLY A 276 0.75 4.95 -9.59
CA GLY A 276 2.12 5.46 -9.61
C GLY A 276 2.72 5.57 -8.22
N MET A 277 3.80 6.35 -8.07
CA MET A 277 4.48 6.47 -6.78
C MET A 277 3.67 7.31 -5.78
N PHE A 278 2.97 8.34 -6.26
CA PHE A 278 2.12 9.18 -5.40
C PHE A 278 0.93 8.40 -4.86
N GLY A 279 0.21 7.65 -5.69
CA GLY A 279 -0.90 6.79 -5.25
C GLY A 279 -0.44 5.60 -4.39
N ASP A 280 0.64 4.91 -4.76
CA ASP A 280 1.08 3.67 -4.08
C ASP A 280 1.76 3.93 -2.73
N TRP A 281 2.52 5.03 -2.59
CA TRP A 281 3.26 5.36 -1.36
C TRP A 281 2.75 6.59 -0.63
N GLY A 282 2.04 7.51 -1.30
CA GLY A 282 1.43 8.66 -0.63
C GLY A 282 0.43 8.23 0.44
N CYS A 283 -0.33 7.16 0.21
CA CYS A 283 -1.24 6.58 1.21
C CYS A 283 -0.55 5.91 2.42
N HIS A 284 0.78 5.88 2.47
CA HIS A 284 1.55 5.45 3.65
C HIS A 284 2.32 6.59 4.31
N ILE A 285 2.62 7.65 3.55
CA ILE A 285 3.48 8.75 3.96
C ILE A 285 2.63 9.95 4.39
N ILE A 286 1.63 10.32 3.58
CA ILE A 286 0.74 11.47 3.79
C ILE A 286 -0.45 11.10 4.68
N ASP A 287 -0.81 9.83 4.75
CA ASP A 287 -1.91 9.26 5.55
C ASP A 287 -2.04 9.85 6.97
N PHE A 288 -0.97 9.77 7.76
CA PHE A 288 -0.94 10.25 9.13
C PHE A 288 -1.22 11.75 9.23
N ILE A 289 -0.49 12.55 8.45
CA ILE A 289 -0.61 14.00 8.54
C ILE A 289 -1.94 14.47 7.96
N HIS A 290 -2.48 13.76 6.97
CA HIS A 290 -3.80 14.03 6.42
C HIS A 290 -4.91 13.80 7.45
N HIS A 291 -4.89 12.63 8.09
CA HIS A 291 -5.91 12.26 9.08
C HIS A 291 -5.80 13.08 10.36
N TYR A 292 -4.62 13.10 11.01
CA TYR A 292 -4.49 13.69 12.34
C TYR A 292 -4.42 15.22 12.34
N LEU A 293 -3.95 15.85 11.25
CA LEU A 293 -4.02 17.32 11.11
C LEU A 293 -5.34 17.78 10.48
N ASP A 294 -6.23 16.84 10.15
CA ASP A 294 -7.57 17.11 9.62
C ASP A 294 -7.50 18.00 8.37
N LEU A 295 -6.73 17.57 7.36
CA LEU A 295 -6.45 18.39 6.18
C LEU A 295 -7.66 18.48 5.23
N GLY A 296 -8.44 17.40 5.12
CA GLY A 296 -9.55 17.29 4.16
C GLY A 296 -9.06 17.34 2.71
N LEU A 297 -9.76 18.06 1.83
CA LEU A 297 -9.36 18.25 0.43
C LEU A 297 -8.51 19.52 0.25
N PRO A 298 -7.55 19.56 -0.68
CA PRO A 298 -6.78 20.77 -1.00
C PRO A 298 -7.62 21.80 -1.78
N THR A 299 -7.14 23.04 -1.83
CA THR A 299 -7.67 24.12 -2.70
C THR A 299 -6.85 24.31 -3.97
N LYS A 300 -5.59 23.88 -3.97
CA LYS A 300 -4.68 23.98 -5.12
C LYS A 300 -3.77 22.75 -5.17
N ILE A 301 -3.50 22.29 -6.39
CA ILE A 301 -2.60 21.17 -6.68
C ILE A 301 -1.68 21.62 -7.83
N SER A 302 -0.37 21.49 -7.64
CA SER A 302 0.64 22.00 -8.56
C SER A 302 1.72 20.95 -8.84
N PRO A 303 1.76 20.33 -10.04
CA PRO A 303 2.88 19.49 -10.46
C PRO A 303 4.04 20.41 -10.87
N LYS A 304 5.03 20.56 -9.97
CA LYS A 304 6.15 21.50 -10.17
C LYS A 304 7.22 20.96 -11.12
N ALA A 305 7.47 19.65 -11.07
CA ALA A 305 8.43 18.99 -11.93
C ALA A 305 8.07 17.50 -12.07
N LEU A 306 8.05 17.02 -13.32
CA LEU A 306 7.79 15.61 -13.65
C LEU A 306 8.90 15.10 -14.58
N GLY A 307 9.70 14.15 -14.12
CA GLY A 307 10.79 13.57 -14.91
C GLY A 307 10.27 12.61 -15.97
N ASP A 308 10.71 12.77 -17.23
CA ASP A 308 10.34 11.91 -18.37
C ASP A 308 8.82 11.63 -18.46
N TYR A 309 8.03 12.70 -18.28
CA TYR A 309 6.58 12.66 -18.27
C TYR A 309 6.01 12.14 -19.59
N ASN A 310 5.02 11.23 -19.49
CA ASN A 310 4.18 10.79 -20.60
C ASN A 310 2.79 10.36 -20.09
N LYS A 311 1.88 10.01 -21.01
CA LYS A 311 0.48 9.67 -20.70
C LYS A 311 0.22 8.17 -20.48
N ILE A 312 1.25 7.33 -20.58
CA ILE A 312 1.13 5.87 -20.51
C ILE A 312 1.60 5.39 -19.14
N SER A 313 2.82 5.79 -18.78
CA SER A 313 3.44 5.47 -17.50
C SER A 313 3.66 6.71 -16.65
N PHE A 314 3.51 6.57 -15.33
CA PHE A 314 3.86 7.60 -14.36
C PHE A 314 5.30 8.09 -14.52
N PRO A 315 5.61 9.33 -14.10
CA PRO A 315 6.91 9.95 -14.36
C PRO A 315 8.05 9.28 -13.59
N LEU A 316 9.27 9.40 -14.12
CA LEU A 316 10.51 8.91 -13.52
C LEU A 316 10.73 9.49 -12.12
N SER A 317 10.39 10.77 -11.95
CA SER A 317 10.36 11.50 -10.68
C SER A 317 9.18 12.47 -10.67
N SER A 318 8.68 12.80 -9.49
CA SER A 318 7.57 13.74 -9.31
C SER A 318 7.82 14.71 -8.17
N HIS A 319 7.52 15.99 -8.40
CA HIS A 319 7.37 17.04 -7.39
C HIS A 319 5.97 17.64 -7.53
N ILE A 320 5.13 17.41 -6.52
CA ILE A 320 3.76 17.90 -6.46
C ILE A 320 3.60 18.73 -5.19
N GLU A 321 2.91 19.86 -5.30
CA GLU A 321 2.54 20.69 -4.15
C GLU A 321 1.02 20.74 -4.00
N LEU A 322 0.54 20.66 -2.76
CA LEU A 322 -0.87 20.73 -2.41
C LEU A 322 -1.08 21.78 -1.31
N ASP A 323 -1.97 22.73 -1.56
CA ASP A 323 -2.34 23.73 -0.56
C ASP A 323 -3.65 23.36 0.12
N PHE A 324 -3.61 23.24 1.44
CA PHE A 324 -4.77 23.02 2.29
C PHE A 324 -5.12 24.32 3.03
N PRO A 325 -6.39 24.75 3.03
CA PRO A 325 -6.77 25.99 3.70
C PRO A 325 -6.72 25.83 5.23
N SER A 326 -6.84 26.92 5.97
CA SER A 326 -7.09 26.85 7.42
C SER A 326 -8.38 26.08 7.71
N ARG A 327 -8.39 25.27 8.79
CA ARG A 327 -9.57 24.53 9.25
C ARG A 327 -10.12 25.05 10.59
N GLY A 328 -9.69 26.25 10.99
CA GLY A 328 -10.13 26.91 12.22
C GLY A 328 -9.03 27.03 13.27
N LYS A 329 -9.42 27.15 14.54
CA LYS A 329 -8.50 27.37 15.66
C LYS A 329 -7.46 26.23 15.75
N ASN A 330 -6.18 26.59 15.90
CA ASN A 330 -5.06 25.65 16.01
C ASN A 330 -4.95 24.66 14.84
N LYS A 331 -5.39 25.11 13.67
CA LYS A 331 -5.39 24.37 12.40
C LYS A 331 -5.10 25.37 11.27
N PRO A 332 -3.85 25.88 11.16
CA PRO A 332 -3.46 26.88 10.17
C PRO A 332 -3.37 26.27 8.77
N ALA A 333 -3.41 27.08 7.71
CA ALA A 333 -3.21 26.57 6.35
C ALA A 333 -1.92 25.74 6.25
N VAL A 334 -1.96 24.64 5.50
CA VAL A 334 -0.84 23.71 5.37
C VAL A 334 -0.43 23.58 3.91
N HIS A 335 0.83 23.84 3.62
CA HIS A 335 1.44 23.58 2.33
C HIS A 335 2.14 22.22 2.35
N VAL A 336 1.70 21.26 1.53
CA VAL A 336 2.29 19.92 1.44
C VAL A 336 3.11 19.81 0.16
N VAL A 337 4.38 19.48 0.30
CA VAL A 337 5.31 19.18 -0.79
C VAL A 337 5.50 17.67 -0.85
N TRP A 338 5.25 17.05 -1.99
CA TRP A 338 5.60 15.67 -2.29
C TRP A 338 6.76 15.62 -3.28
N LYS A 339 7.78 14.81 -2.97
CA LYS A 339 8.87 14.48 -3.91
C LYS A 339 9.12 12.98 -4.00
N ALA A 340 9.13 12.43 -5.21
CA ALA A 340 9.57 11.06 -5.44
C ALA A 340 10.59 10.99 -6.58
N GLY A 341 11.67 10.21 -6.41
CA GLY A 341 12.73 10.13 -7.42
C GLY A 341 14.13 10.00 -6.85
N GLY A 342 15.13 10.24 -7.70
CA GLY A 342 16.53 10.32 -7.28
C GLY A 342 16.84 11.58 -6.45
N ASP A 343 16.04 12.63 -6.63
CA ASP A 343 16.13 13.97 -6.04
C ASP A 343 15.12 14.20 -4.89
N HIS A 344 14.65 13.10 -4.28
CA HIS A 344 13.61 13.11 -3.25
C HIS A 344 14.04 13.72 -1.90
N ALA A 345 15.35 13.84 -1.64
CA ALA A 345 15.86 14.12 -0.30
C ALA A 345 15.57 15.56 0.14
N SER A 346 14.90 15.70 1.29
CA SER A 346 14.82 16.97 2.02
C SER A 346 16.13 17.24 2.77
N SER A 347 16.46 18.52 2.97
CA SER A 347 17.53 18.96 3.86
C SER A 347 16.96 19.52 5.16
N ILE A 348 17.76 19.46 6.22
CA ILE A 348 17.43 20.08 7.51
C ILE A 348 18.27 21.33 7.65
N ASP A 349 17.61 22.46 7.90
CA ASP A 349 18.28 23.73 8.19
C ASP A 349 19.13 23.62 9.47
N GLU A 350 20.36 24.17 9.42
CA GLU A 350 21.32 24.13 10.51
C GLU A 350 20.78 24.74 11.81
N LYS A 351 19.81 25.67 11.73
CA LYS A 351 19.16 26.27 12.91
C LYS A 351 18.51 25.22 13.81
N TYR A 352 18.04 24.10 13.27
CA TYR A 352 17.42 23.01 14.04
C TYR A 352 18.42 22.00 14.61
N LEU A 353 19.71 22.13 14.29
CA LEU A 353 20.72 21.13 14.65
C LEU A 353 21.53 21.53 15.88
N GLY A 354 21.71 22.83 16.12
CA GLY A 354 22.52 23.32 17.25
C GLY A 354 23.94 22.77 17.22
N GLY A 355 24.58 22.76 16.03
CA GLY A 355 25.92 22.21 15.81
C GLY A 355 26.01 20.69 15.73
N LYS A 356 24.90 19.95 15.84
CA LYS A 356 24.86 18.49 15.69
C LYS A 356 24.83 18.10 14.21
N LYS A 357 25.30 16.89 13.90
CA LYS A 357 25.14 16.32 12.55
C LYS A 357 23.66 16.07 12.25
N ALA A 358 23.21 16.43 11.05
CA ALA A 358 21.86 16.16 10.59
C ALA A 358 21.55 14.64 10.62
N PRO A 359 20.39 14.22 11.16
CA PRO A 359 19.99 12.83 11.17
C PRO A 359 19.71 12.32 9.75
N GLY A 360 19.91 11.02 9.53
CA GLY A 360 19.48 10.37 8.30
C GLY A 360 17.96 10.31 8.22
N LEU A 361 17.38 10.91 7.18
CA LEU A 361 15.93 11.01 6.98
C LEU A 361 15.29 9.75 6.36
N GLY A 362 16.11 8.83 5.84
CA GLY A 362 15.66 7.61 5.18
C GLY A 362 15.03 7.86 3.80
N GLY A 363 14.75 6.78 3.07
CA GLY A 363 14.19 6.87 1.71
C GLY A 363 12.68 7.09 1.64
N ALA A 364 11.97 7.20 2.77
CA ALA A 364 10.53 7.45 2.80
C ALA A 364 10.11 8.09 4.12
N GLY A 365 9.48 9.26 4.08
CA GLY A 365 9.09 9.95 5.32
C GLY A 365 8.42 11.29 5.11
N THR A 366 8.16 11.96 6.23
CA THR A 366 7.66 13.33 6.29
C THR A 366 8.48 14.19 7.25
N LEU A 367 8.61 15.46 6.94
CA LEU A 367 9.18 16.51 7.78
C LEU A 367 8.14 17.62 7.93
N LEU A 368 7.69 17.85 9.16
CA LEU A 368 6.65 18.82 9.46
C LEU A 368 7.32 20.08 10.04
N HIS A 369 6.99 21.22 9.44
CA HIS A 369 7.48 22.54 9.79
C HIS A 369 6.38 23.30 10.52
N ARG A 370 6.73 23.80 11.70
CA ARG A 370 5.86 24.58 12.58
C ARG A 370 6.02 26.07 12.32
N GLU A 371 4.97 26.85 12.57
CA GLU A 371 4.99 28.31 12.49
C GLU A 371 6.01 28.92 13.48
N GLN A 372 6.12 28.34 14.68
CA GLN A 372 7.07 28.82 15.70
C GLN A 372 8.53 28.52 15.38
N GLU A 373 8.82 27.60 14.44
CA GLU A 373 10.17 27.21 14.04
C GLU A 373 11.13 26.75 15.17
N ASP A 374 10.62 26.35 16.34
CA ASP A 374 11.46 25.87 17.45
C ASP A 374 12.05 24.46 17.20
N TYR A 375 11.34 23.65 16.41
CA TYR A 375 11.70 22.28 16.07
C TYR A 375 10.95 21.79 14.83
N LEU A 376 11.50 20.74 14.22
CA LEU A 376 10.83 19.95 13.18
C LEU A 376 10.32 18.64 13.77
N VAL A 377 9.23 18.11 13.20
CA VAL A 377 8.80 16.74 13.47
C VAL A 377 9.15 15.87 12.27
N HIS A 378 10.09 14.95 12.44
CA HIS A 378 10.41 13.93 11.44
C HIS A 378 9.64 12.65 11.72
N ARG A 379 9.05 12.09 10.67
CA ARG A 379 8.49 10.74 10.67
C ARG A 379 9.01 9.94 9.50
N ASN A 380 9.17 8.65 9.72
CA ASN A 380 9.28 7.68 8.63
C ASN A 380 7.87 7.30 8.12
N SER A 381 7.79 6.47 7.08
CA SER A 381 6.52 5.92 6.60
C SER A 381 5.88 4.89 7.56
N HIS A 382 4.61 4.53 7.31
CA HIS A 382 3.88 3.46 8.02
C HIS A 382 3.83 3.67 9.55
N SER A 383 4.20 2.64 10.33
CA SER A 383 4.13 2.57 11.79
C SER A 383 5.27 3.28 12.52
N GLY A 384 6.14 3.99 11.80
CA GLY A 384 7.28 4.69 12.38
C GLY A 384 6.84 5.75 13.41
N SER A 385 7.53 5.77 14.55
CA SER A 385 7.35 6.81 15.57
C SER A 385 7.91 8.15 15.06
N SER A 386 7.28 9.24 15.47
CA SER A 386 7.73 10.61 15.27
C SER A 386 8.92 10.93 16.18
N LYS A 387 9.80 11.81 15.68
CA LYS A 387 10.95 12.34 16.39
C LYS A 387 11.02 13.84 16.24
N LEU A 388 11.45 14.53 17.29
CA LEU A 388 11.80 15.95 17.20
C LEU A 388 13.22 16.12 16.68
N ILE A 389 13.40 17.12 15.82
CA ILE A 389 14.71 17.63 15.42
C ILE A 389 14.78 19.09 15.90
N SER A 390 15.62 19.35 16.88
CA SER A 390 15.76 20.66 17.51
C SER A 390 17.18 20.89 18.04
N ALA A 391 17.60 22.15 18.02
CA ALA A 391 18.83 22.59 18.68
C ALA A 391 18.68 22.48 20.22
N ASN A 392 17.48 22.78 20.72
CA ASN A 392 17.16 22.84 22.14
C ASN A 392 16.57 21.52 22.66
N LYS A 393 16.62 21.33 23.98
CA LYS A 393 15.92 20.23 24.66
C LYS A 393 14.46 20.64 24.90
N HIS A 394 13.55 19.69 24.73
CA HIS A 394 12.11 19.84 24.94
C HIS A 394 11.63 18.81 25.98
N ASP A 395 12.12 18.95 27.21
CA ASP A 395 11.81 18.01 28.30
C ASP A 395 10.33 18.07 28.70
N ASP A 396 9.69 19.21 28.49
CA ASP A 396 8.25 19.47 28.64
C ASP A 396 7.39 18.64 27.68
N LEU A 397 7.93 18.24 26.52
CA LEU A 397 7.22 17.45 25.52
C LEU A 397 7.37 15.94 25.67
N LYS A 398 8.13 15.45 26.68
CA LYS A 398 8.44 14.03 26.85
C LYS A 398 7.20 13.13 26.90
N GLU A 399 6.16 13.53 27.62
CA GLU A 399 4.94 12.72 27.75
C GLU A 399 4.14 12.70 26.44
N ALA A 400 4.14 13.80 25.68
CA ALA A 400 3.50 13.88 24.38
C ALA A 400 4.21 13.01 23.33
N LEU A 401 5.52 12.78 23.48
CA LEU A 401 6.34 11.92 22.61
C LEU A 401 6.34 10.45 23.04
N ASN A 402 5.69 10.09 24.13
CA ASN A 402 5.66 8.71 24.60
C ASN A 402 4.80 7.83 23.67
N ASN A 403 5.28 6.62 23.39
CA ASN A 403 4.61 5.67 22.52
C ASN A 403 4.06 4.50 23.37
N LYS A 404 2.74 4.36 23.40
CA LYS A 404 2.08 3.14 23.85
C LYS A 404 1.60 2.36 22.63
N GLY A 405 1.90 1.07 22.57
CA GLY A 405 1.41 0.20 21.51
C GLY A 405 -0.12 0.15 21.52
N PRO A 406 -0.76 -0.04 20.35
CA PRO A 406 -2.21 -0.15 20.25
C PRO A 406 -2.67 -1.44 20.91
N GLY A 407 -3.95 -1.49 21.33
CA GLY A 407 -4.54 -2.70 21.90
C GLY A 407 -4.67 -3.85 20.89
N ASN A 408 -4.91 -3.52 19.61
CA ASN A 408 -5.02 -4.47 18.50
C ASN A 408 -4.15 -4.01 17.33
N ASP A 409 -3.64 -4.96 16.54
CA ASP A 409 -3.06 -4.64 15.23
C ASP A 409 -4.14 -4.36 14.17
N HIS A 410 -3.71 -3.99 12.97
CA HIS A 410 -4.58 -3.55 11.87
C HIS A 410 -5.58 -4.60 11.40
N MET A 411 -5.15 -5.86 11.30
CA MET A 411 -6.01 -6.94 10.85
C MET A 411 -6.90 -7.42 12.00
N GLU A 412 -6.37 -7.41 13.21
CA GLU A 412 -7.16 -7.72 14.40
C GLU A 412 -8.28 -6.71 14.63
N SER A 413 -8.02 -5.40 14.47
CA SER A 413 -9.05 -4.35 14.59
C SER A 413 -10.21 -4.59 13.63
N PHE A 414 -9.93 -5.01 12.39
CA PHE A 414 -10.95 -5.39 11.41
C PHE A 414 -11.81 -6.53 11.96
N THR A 415 -11.18 -7.63 12.35
CA THR A 415 -11.92 -8.81 12.79
C THR A 415 -12.71 -8.58 14.07
N GLN A 416 -12.17 -7.81 15.03
CA GLN A 416 -12.91 -7.45 16.23
C GLN A 416 -14.13 -6.59 15.89
N ALA A 417 -13.97 -5.58 15.04
CA ALA A 417 -15.08 -4.73 14.61
C ALA A 417 -16.18 -5.55 13.90
N CYS A 418 -15.80 -6.46 12.99
CA CYS A 418 -16.74 -7.38 12.32
C CYS A 418 -17.53 -8.25 13.31
N MET A 419 -16.94 -8.62 14.46
CA MET A 419 -17.61 -9.36 15.53
C MET A 419 -18.37 -8.44 16.51
N GLY A 420 -18.59 -7.17 16.16
CA GLY A 420 -19.28 -6.19 17.01
C GLY A 420 -18.43 -5.64 18.17
N ARG A 421 -17.11 -5.80 18.13
CA ARG A 421 -16.18 -5.40 19.20
C ARG A 421 -15.28 -4.27 18.73
N GLY A 422 -15.54 -3.06 19.19
CA GLY A 422 -14.75 -1.88 18.85
C GLY A 422 -15.03 -1.37 17.43
N LYS A 423 -14.09 -0.61 16.87
CA LYS A 423 -14.18 0.04 15.55
C LYS A 423 -12.84 -0.09 14.83
N THR A 424 -12.86 0.13 13.52
CA THR A 424 -11.66 0.24 12.69
C THR A 424 -11.09 1.66 12.78
N GLU A 425 -9.77 1.82 12.71
CA GLU A 425 -9.11 3.15 12.74
C GLU A 425 -8.95 3.75 11.34
N SER A 426 -9.24 2.98 10.29
CA SER A 426 -9.21 3.43 8.89
C SER A 426 -10.44 2.97 8.10
N PRO A 427 -11.66 3.32 8.55
CA PRO A 427 -12.88 3.09 7.77
C PRO A 427 -12.86 3.89 6.46
N PHE A 428 -13.74 3.56 5.52
CA PHE A 428 -13.76 4.21 4.20
C PHE A 428 -14.03 5.72 4.26
N SER A 429 -14.76 6.20 5.25
CA SER A 429 -14.94 7.63 5.54
C SER A 429 -13.63 8.37 5.89
N VAL A 430 -12.64 7.65 6.44
CA VAL A 430 -11.28 8.18 6.69
C VAL A 430 -10.43 8.00 5.43
N SER A 431 -10.27 6.76 4.96
CA SER A 431 -9.34 6.42 3.87
C SER A 431 -9.80 6.92 2.50
N GLY A 432 -11.10 7.10 2.29
CA GLY A 432 -11.69 7.62 1.06
C GLY A 432 -11.30 9.07 0.81
N THR A 433 -11.32 9.92 1.83
CA THR A 433 -10.89 11.33 1.69
C THR A 433 -9.40 11.42 1.37
N LEU A 434 -8.55 10.61 2.01
CA LEU A 434 -7.12 10.53 1.65
C LEU A 434 -6.94 10.08 0.20
N THR A 435 -7.65 9.02 -0.21
CA THR A 435 -7.59 8.49 -1.57
C THR A 435 -8.05 9.55 -2.59
N GLN A 436 -9.06 10.36 -2.26
CA GLN A 436 -9.46 11.50 -3.07
C GLN A 436 -8.32 12.52 -3.25
N VAL A 437 -7.61 12.89 -2.18
CA VAL A 437 -6.44 13.79 -2.28
C VAL A 437 -5.37 13.21 -3.21
N LEU A 438 -5.06 11.93 -3.08
CA LEU A 438 -4.08 11.27 -3.95
C LEU A 438 -4.54 11.28 -5.40
N ASN A 439 -5.81 10.99 -5.67
CA ASN A 439 -6.41 11.08 -7.01
C ASN A 439 -6.30 12.49 -7.60
N LEU A 440 -6.53 13.56 -6.83
CA LEU A 440 -6.35 14.93 -7.32
C LEU A 440 -4.90 15.21 -7.73
N GLY A 441 -3.92 14.70 -6.97
CA GLY A 441 -2.51 14.79 -7.35
C GLY A 441 -2.16 13.96 -8.58
N MET A 442 -2.70 12.74 -8.69
CA MET A 442 -2.51 11.91 -9.89
C MET A 442 -3.13 12.54 -11.13
N ILE A 443 -4.27 13.22 -11.02
CA ILE A 443 -4.87 13.99 -12.12
C ILE A 443 -3.97 15.17 -12.50
N ALA A 444 -3.43 15.88 -11.52
CA ALA A 444 -2.49 16.97 -11.78
C ALA A 444 -1.19 16.48 -12.44
N GLU A 445 -0.61 15.37 -11.97
CA GLU A 445 0.54 14.71 -12.62
C GLU A 445 0.19 14.28 -14.04
N TYR A 446 -0.95 13.62 -14.22
CA TYR A 446 -1.39 13.15 -15.53
C TYR A 446 -1.55 14.32 -16.49
N LEU A 447 -2.18 15.44 -16.09
CA LEU A 447 -2.36 16.61 -16.95
C LEU A 447 -1.13 17.50 -17.06
N ASN A 448 -0.18 17.37 -16.13
CA ASN A 448 0.97 18.26 -15.95
C ASN A 448 0.58 19.74 -15.95
N THR A 449 -0.39 20.11 -15.10
CA THR A 449 -0.91 21.48 -15.02
C THR A 449 -1.33 21.86 -13.60
N ASP A 450 -1.22 23.15 -13.28
CA ASP A 450 -1.72 23.72 -12.03
C ASP A 450 -3.26 23.67 -12.00
N LEU A 451 -3.82 23.16 -10.90
CA LEU A 451 -5.26 22.98 -10.73
C LEU A 451 -5.74 23.67 -9.45
N LYS A 452 -6.85 24.41 -9.56
CA LYS A 452 -7.61 24.92 -8.40
C LYS A 452 -8.82 24.02 -8.17
N PHE A 453 -9.12 23.71 -6.92
CA PHE A 453 -10.18 22.78 -6.54
C PHE A 453 -11.16 23.42 -5.56
N ASP A 454 -12.44 23.40 -5.92
CA ASP A 454 -13.53 23.82 -5.04
C ASP A 454 -13.93 22.63 -4.16
N ARG A 455 -13.66 22.76 -2.85
CA ARG A 455 -13.91 21.73 -1.85
C ARG A 455 -15.40 21.51 -1.56
N LYS A 456 -16.25 22.51 -1.82
CA LYS A 456 -17.69 22.43 -1.59
C LYS A 456 -18.38 21.71 -2.73
N THR A 457 -18.09 22.11 -3.97
CA THR A 457 -18.66 21.44 -5.15
C THR A 457 -17.92 20.17 -5.54
N GLN A 458 -16.74 19.94 -4.94
CA GLN A 458 -15.81 18.85 -5.27
C GLN A 458 -15.45 18.81 -6.76
N LYS A 459 -15.13 19.97 -7.32
CA LYS A 459 -14.80 20.14 -8.74
C LYS A 459 -13.58 21.01 -8.95
N PHE A 460 -12.85 20.75 -10.02
CA PHE A 460 -11.81 21.66 -10.49
C PHE A 460 -12.44 22.92 -11.08
N ILE A 461 -11.91 24.08 -10.68
CA ILE A 461 -12.40 25.38 -11.14
C ILE A 461 -11.88 25.62 -12.56
N GLY A 462 -12.79 25.78 -13.52
CA GLY A 462 -12.45 26.17 -14.90
C GLY A 462 -11.78 25.10 -15.76
N ASN A 463 -11.61 23.85 -15.28
CA ASN A 463 -10.94 22.78 -16.04
C ASN A 463 -11.88 21.60 -16.32
N LYS A 464 -12.50 21.59 -17.50
CA LYS A 464 -13.45 20.53 -17.90
C LYS A 464 -12.77 19.15 -18.00
N VAL A 465 -11.56 19.10 -18.56
CA VAL A 465 -10.80 17.85 -18.74
C VAL A 465 -10.48 17.22 -17.38
N ALA A 466 -9.96 18.00 -16.43
CA ALA A 466 -9.68 17.52 -15.08
C ALA A 466 -10.94 17.03 -14.36
N ASN A 467 -12.09 17.70 -14.56
CA ASN A 467 -13.36 17.26 -14.00
C ASN A 467 -13.83 15.91 -14.57
N THR A 468 -13.62 15.63 -15.87
CA THR A 468 -13.90 14.30 -16.44
C THR A 468 -13.02 13.21 -15.82
N LEU A 469 -11.79 13.54 -15.43
CA LEU A 469 -10.88 12.58 -14.80
C LEU A 469 -11.24 12.26 -13.33
N LEU A 470 -12.13 13.03 -12.69
CA LEU A 470 -12.62 12.70 -11.34
C LEU A 470 -13.38 11.36 -11.32
N SER A 471 -14.18 11.10 -12.36
CA SER A 471 -14.87 9.82 -12.55
C SER A 471 -14.05 8.79 -13.31
N GLY A 472 -12.98 9.22 -13.99
CA GLY A 472 -12.27 8.38 -14.96
C GLY A 472 -13.10 8.09 -16.23
N PRO A 473 -12.57 7.24 -17.13
CA PRO A 473 -13.32 6.73 -18.27
C PRO A 473 -14.60 6.00 -17.84
N ALA A 474 -15.59 5.95 -18.73
CA ALA A 474 -16.77 5.13 -18.49
C ALA A 474 -16.33 3.66 -18.29
N PRO A 475 -16.83 2.96 -17.26
CA PRO A 475 -16.46 1.58 -17.04
C PRO A 475 -16.98 0.73 -18.19
N ARG A 476 -16.28 -0.38 -18.46
CA ARG A 476 -16.76 -1.41 -19.37
C ARG A 476 -18.17 -1.89 -18.96
N LYS A 477 -19.00 -2.23 -19.95
CA LYS A 477 -20.46 -2.41 -19.79
C LYS A 477 -20.84 -3.39 -18.68
N GLU A 478 -20.15 -4.50 -18.59
CA GLU A 478 -20.36 -5.59 -17.62
C GLU A 478 -19.94 -5.22 -16.18
N TRP A 479 -19.32 -4.05 -15.98
CA TRP A 479 -18.96 -3.52 -14.66
C TRP A 479 -19.82 -2.31 -14.26
N ALA A 480 -20.56 -1.72 -15.20
CA ALA A 480 -21.24 -0.44 -15.01
C ALA A 480 -22.25 -0.42 -13.86
N ASP A 481 -22.91 -1.55 -13.55
CA ASP A 481 -23.92 -1.59 -12.49
C ASP A 481 -23.33 -1.45 -11.08
N HIS A 482 -22.04 -1.76 -10.89
CA HIS A 482 -21.34 -1.53 -9.61
C HIS A 482 -21.33 -0.05 -9.21
N TYR A 483 -21.29 0.86 -10.20
CA TYR A 483 -21.26 2.30 -9.98
C TYR A 483 -22.61 2.90 -9.57
N LYS A 484 -23.69 2.09 -9.59
CA LYS A 484 -25.05 2.51 -9.23
C LYS A 484 -25.50 2.01 -7.85
N LEU A 485 -24.66 1.22 -7.16
CA LEU A 485 -25.06 0.52 -5.94
C LEU A 485 -25.21 1.43 -4.71
N ALA A 486 -24.48 2.56 -4.62
CA ALA A 486 -24.46 3.42 -3.43
C ALA A 486 -25.23 4.74 -3.57
#